data_AF-A0A6N8JII0-F1
#
_entry.id   AF-A0A6N8JII0-F1
#
_cell.length_a   1.000
_cell.length_b   1.000
_cell.length_c   1.000
_cell.angle_alpha   90.00
_cell.angle_beta   90.00
_cell.angle_gamma   90.00
#
_symmetry.space_group_name_H-M   'P 1'
#
loop_
_entity.id
_entity.type
_entity.pdbx_description
1 polymer ?
#
loop_
_entity_poly.entity_id
_entity_poly.type
_entity_poly.pdbx_seq_one_letter_code
_entity_poly.pdbx_strand_id
1 'polypeptide(L)'
;MSRLIHMGQRLKQILKQKKIKIVDFADLAGFTNQIAHYHLRKSDMKRRTLEKFCELINVTPEEFYEWNSVPVNSGDKAGEHTVLHHGSRLMELIGERGLNKTRLAKRLGMSRRTMYNLFEKEVFGAEELERVSRALEMTTAGFLYPGVLEDARQADNDEMLAMREKYYKLLEEHNQLLKSYSSLKEALELAKKDIIQLRKQVRSKKST
;
A
#
# COMPACT_ATOMS: atom_id res chain seq x y z
N MET A 1 -20.40 13.61 -10.88
CA MET A 1 -19.00 14.08 -10.90
C MET A 1 -18.11 12.90 -10.62
N SER A 2 -17.30 12.48 -11.60
CA SER A 2 -16.51 11.24 -11.54
C SER A 2 -15.39 11.37 -10.51
N ARG A 3 -15.45 10.55 -9.44
CA ARG A 3 -14.34 10.38 -8.49
C ARG A 3 -13.21 9.70 -9.27
N LEU A 4 -12.02 10.30 -9.31
CA LEU A 4 -10.84 9.67 -9.91
C LEU A 4 -10.48 8.41 -9.08
N ILE A 5 -10.89 7.24 -9.59
CA ILE A 5 -10.59 5.94 -8.97
C ILE A 5 -9.15 5.55 -9.34
N HIS A 6 -8.34 5.21 -8.33
CA HIS A 6 -7.02 4.63 -8.57
C HIS A 6 -7.15 3.15 -8.97
N MET A 7 -7.09 2.86 -10.27
CA MET A 7 -7.44 1.55 -10.83
C MET A 7 -6.58 0.40 -10.29
N GLY A 8 -5.26 0.59 -10.18
CA GLY A 8 -4.36 -0.45 -9.66
C GLY A 8 -4.66 -0.87 -8.22
N GLN A 9 -5.00 0.09 -7.35
CA GLN A 9 -5.35 -0.17 -5.95
C GLN A 9 -6.71 -0.88 -5.85
N ARG A 10 -7.68 -0.48 -6.68
CA ARG A 10 -8.97 -1.17 -6.76
C ARG A 10 -8.79 -2.64 -7.17
N LEU A 11 -7.97 -2.89 -8.17
CA LEU A 11 -7.63 -4.26 -8.58
C LEU A 11 -6.99 -5.04 -7.42
N LYS A 12 -6.06 -4.44 -6.68
CA LYS A 12 -5.43 -5.07 -5.50
C LYS A 12 -6.47 -5.41 -4.42
N GLN A 13 -7.43 -4.52 -4.17
CA GLN A 13 -8.54 -4.76 -3.22
C GLN A 13 -9.42 -5.92 -3.66
N ILE A 14 -9.81 -5.96 -4.93
CA ILE A 14 -10.62 -7.06 -5.50
C ILE A 14 -9.89 -8.39 -5.36
N LEU A 15 -8.61 -8.45 -5.72
CA LEU A 15 -7.78 -9.66 -5.57
C LEU A 15 -7.77 -10.16 -4.12
N LYS A 16 -7.57 -9.25 -3.15
CA LYS A 16 -7.58 -9.57 -1.72
C LYS A 16 -8.94 -10.12 -1.27
N GLN A 17 -10.04 -9.50 -1.67
CA GLN A 17 -11.39 -9.94 -1.29
C GLN A 17 -11.76 -11.29 -1.93
N LYS A 18 -11.35 -11.53 -3.17
CA LYS A 18 -11.50 -12.83 -3.86
C LYS A 18 -10.48 -13.88 -3.42
N LYS A 19 -9.61 -13.55 -2.46
CA LYS A 19 -8.54 -14.43 -1.95
C LYS A 19 -7.57 -14.93 -3.04
N ILE A 20 -7.37 -14.12 -4.09
CA ILE A 20 -6.41 -14.40 -5.16
C ILE A 20 -5.06 -13.80 -4.77
N LYS A 21 -4.00 -14.61 -4.72
CA LYS A 21 -2.65 -14.08 -4.45
C LYS A 21 -2.14 -13.34 -5.67
N ILE A 22 -1.29 -12.33 -5.44
CA ILE A 22 -0.68 -11.55 -6.52
C ILE A 22 0.17 -12.44 -7.45
N VAL A 23 0.83 -13.47 -6.89
CA VAL A 23 1.57 -14.47 -7.65
C VAL A 23 0.64 -15.20 -8.62
N ASP A 24 -0.47 -15.75 -8.10
CA ASP A 24 -1.44 -16.49 -8.90
C ASP A 24 -2.08 -15.59 -9.99
N PHE A 25 -2.35 -14.33 -9.67
CA PHE A 25 -2.81 -13.34 -10.66
C PHE A 25 -1.75 -13.06 -11.73
N ALA A 26 -0.48 -12.98 -11.35
CA ALA A 26 0.62 -12.78 -12.30
C ALA A 26 0.73 -13.96 -13.27
N ASP A 27 0.63 -15.19 -12.74
CA ASP A 27 0.65 -16.43 -13.52
C ASP A 27 -0.55 -16.49 -14.48
N LEU A 28 -1.76 -16.16 -14.01
CA LEU A 28 -2.97 -16.06 -14.83
C LEU A 28 -2.84 -15.02 -15.96
N ALA A 29 -2.18 -13.89 -15.68
CA ALA A 29 -1.97 -12.83 -16.65
C ALA A 29 -0.80 -13.09 -17.62
N GLY A 30 0.02 -14.11 -17.36
CA GLY A 30 1.22 -14.42 -18.13
C GLY A 30 2.38 -13.44 -17.88
N PHE A 31 2.46 -12.86 -16.68
CA PHE A 31 3.49 -11.89 -16.31
C PHE A 31 4.29 -12.34 -15.09
N THR A 32 5.48 -11.76 -14.90
CA THR A 32 6.23 -11.96 -13.65
C THR A 32 5.55 -11.23 -12.49
N ASN A 33 5.77 -11.69 -11.27
CA ASN A 33 5.25 -11.06 -10.05
C ASN A 33 5.61 -9.55 -9.97
N GLN A 34 6.83 -9.19 -10.39
CA GLN A 34 7.26 -7.79 -10.45
C GLN A 34 6.41 -6.93 -11.40
N ILE A 35 6.01 -7.48 -12.56
CA ILE A 35 5.14 -6.81 -13.53
C ILE A 35 3.71 -6.68 -12.98
N ALA A 36 3.21 -7.70 -12.28
CA ALA A 36 1.91 -7.61 -11.61
C ALA A 36 1.88 -6.46 -10.57
N HIS A 37 2.90 -6.37 -9.71
CA HIS A 37 3.04 -5.26 -8.77
C HIS A 37 3.22 -3.90 -9.45
N TYR A 38 3.77 -3.84 -10.65
CA TYR A 38 3.85 -2.61 -11.43
C TYR A 38 2.45 -2.16 -11.90
N HIS A 39 1.62 -3.08 -12.40
CA HIS A 39 0.24 -2.78 -12.80
C HIS A 39 -0.66 -2.37 -11.63
N LEU A 40 -0.53 -3.03 -10.48
CA LEU A 40 -1.29 -2.70 -9.26
C LEU A 40 -0.93 -1.33 -8.66
N ARG A 41 0.19 -0.72 -9.08
CA ARG A 41 0.60 0.63 -8.66
C ARG A 41 0.12 1.74 -9.58
N LYS A 42 -0.46 1.44 -10.75
CA LYS A 42 -0.90 2.48 -11.67
C LYS A 42 -2.21 3.12 -11.22
N SER A 43 -2.22 4.45 -11.17
CA SER A 43 -3.41 5.26 -10.89
C SER A 43 -4.48 5.09 -11.97
N ASP A 44 -4.05 4.97 -13.21
CA ASP A 44 -4.91 4.78 -14.37
C ASP A 44 -4.46 3.58 -15.22
N MET A 45 -5.42 2.94 -15.89
CA MET A 45 -5.18 1.76 -16.70
C MET A 45 -5.92 1.86 -18.02
N LYS A 46 -5.25 1.45 -19.10
CA LYS A 46 -5.90 1.39 -20.41
C LYS A 46 -7.10 0.44 -20.33
N ARG A 47 -8.25 0.86 -20.87
CA ARG A 47 -9.51 0.10 -20.88
C ARG A 47 -9.33 -1.37 -21.27
N ARG A 48 -8.61 -1.65 -22.37
CA ARG A 48 -8.33 -3.03 -22.83
C ARG A 48 -7.58 -3.88 -21.79
N THR A 49 -6.67 -3.27 -21.05
CA THR A 49 -5.89 -3.95 -20.00
C THR A 49 -6.77 -4.23 -18.79
N LEU A 50 -7.62 -3.27 -18.41
CA LEU A 50 -8.58 -3.44 -17.34
C LEU A 50 -9.58 -4.56 -17.65
N GLU A 51 -10.18 -4.55 -18.84
CA GLU A 51 -11.12 -5.58 -19.30
C GLU A 51 -10.49 -6.98 -19.23
N LYS A 52 -9.25 -7.12 -19.71
CA LYS A 52 -8.49 -8.38 -19.59
C LYS A 52 -8.27 -8.80 -18.14
N PHE A 53 -7.92 -7.89 -17.25
CA PHE A 53 -7.69 -8.22 -15.84
C PHE A 53 -8.98 -8.59 -15.11
N CYS A 54 -10.08 -7.89 -15.41
CA CYS A 54 -11.41 -8.20 -14.93
C CYS A 54 -11.85 -9.61 -15.37
N GLU A 55 -11.62 -9.96 -16.64
CA GLU A 55 -11.89 -11.31 -17.17
C GLU A 55 -11.10 -12.40 -16.42
N LEU A 56 -9.80 -12.20 -16.21
CA LEU A 56 -8.94 -13.16 -15.50
C LEU A 56 -9.37 -13.46 -14.07
N ILE A 57 -10.05 -12.51 -13.41
CA ILE A 57 -10.49 -12.63 -12.02
C ILE A 57 -12.01 -12.83 -11.92
N ASN A 58 -12.68 -13.08 -13.04
CA ASN A 58 -14.15 -13.23 -13.14
C ASN A 58 -14.90 -12.06 -12.49
N VAL A 59 -14.60 -10.83 -12.90
CA VAL A 59 -15.26 -9.59 -12.49
C VAL A 59 -15.61 -8.81 -13.75
N THR A 60 -16.75 -8.12 -13.78
CA THR A 60 -17.09 -7.24 -14.91
C THR A 60 -16.44 -5.86 -14.77
N PRO A 61 -16.19 -5.12 -15.87
CA PRO A 61 -15.74 -3.72 -15.77
C PRO A 61 -16.68 -2.86 -14.92
N GLU A 62 -18.00 -3.09 -15.01
CA GLU A 62 -19.02 -2.40 -14.22
C GLU A 62 -18.83 -2.69 -12.72
N GLU A 63 -18.72 -3.98 -12.34
CA GLU A 63 -18.42 -4.40 -10.96
C GLU A 63 -17.11 -3.81 -10.46
N PHE A 64 -16.09 -3.72 -11.32
CA PHE A 64 -14.81 -3.11 -10.98
C PHE A 64 -14.96 -1.62 -10.62
N TYR A 65 -15.73 -0.85 -11.38
CA TYR A 65 -15.94 0.57 -11.09
C TYR A 65 -16.79 0.79 -9.85
N GLU A 66 -17.76 -0.08 -9.62
CA GLU A 66 -18.71 -0.03 -8.50
C GLU A 66 -18.19 -0.69 -7.21
N TRP A 67 -17.00 -1.30 -7.26
CA TRP A 67 -16.42 -2.01 -6.12
C TRP A 67 -16.19 -1.08 -4.92
N ASN A 68 -17.02 -1.24 -3.88
CA ASN A 68 -16.98 -0.44 -2.65
C ASN A 68 -16.02 -1.05 -1.63
N SER A 69 -15.18 -0.22 -1.01
CA SER A 69 -14.10 -0.63 -0.08
C SER A 69 -14.58 -1.01 1.33
N VAL A 70 -15.82 -1.47 1.52
CA VAL A 70 -16.35 -1.87 2.83
C VAL A 70 -16.17 -3.39 3.01
N PRO A 71 -15.63 -3.87 4.14
CA PRO A 71 -15.73 -5.28 4.48
C PRO A 71 -17.19 -5.59 4.79
N VAL A 72 -17.89 -6.19 3.84
CA VAL A 72 -19.23 -6.76 4.05
C VAL A 72 -19.05 -7.99 4.95
N ASN A 73 -19.16 -7.78 6.25
CA ASN A 73 -19.50 -8.86 7.16
C ASN A 73 -20.97 -9.20 6.96
N SER A 74 -21.20 -10.45 6.56
CA SER A 74 -22.46 -11.17 6.58
C SER A 74 -23.50 -10.73 5.54
N GLY A 75 -23.93 -11.72 4.75
CA GLY A 75 -24.86 -11.55 3.66
C GLY A 75 -26.17 -10.91 4.08
N ASP A 76 -26.58 -9.91 3.33
CA ASP A 76 -27.93 -9.83 2.83
C ASP A 76 -27.95 -9.01 1.55
N LYS A 77 -28.72 -9.54 0.60
CA LYS A 77 -29.27 -8.99 -0.65
C LYS A 77 -28.65 -7.72 -1.23
N ALA A 78 -28.13 -7.91 -2.44
CA ALA A 78 -27.85 -6.89 -3.42
C ALA A 78 -28.97 -5.85 -3.57
N GLY A 79 -28.57 -4.60 -3.78
CA GLY A 79 -29.44 -3.59 -4.40
C GLY A 79 -30.05 -2.58 -3.44
N GLU A 80 -29.23 -1.88 -2.66
CA GLU A 80 -29.60 -0.54 -2.21
C GLU A 80 -28.33 0.29 -2.03
N HIS A 81 -28.33 1.52 -2.57
CA HIS A 81 -27.35 2.52 -2.16
C HIS A 81 -27.59 2.80 -0.67
N THR A 82 -27.02 1.97 0.21
CA THR A 82 -27.06 2.24 1.64
C THR A 82 -26.22 3.48 1.86
N VAL A 83 -26.91 4.63 1.92
CA VAL A 83 -26.38 5.88 2.45
C VAL A 83 -25.69 5.52 3.76
N LEU A 84 -24.39 5.77 3.85
CA LEU A 84 -23.64 5.49 5.07
C LEU A 84 -24.36 6.21 6.20
N HIS A 85 -24.88 5.48 7.19
CA HIS A 85 -25.56 6.10 8.31
C HIS A 85 -24.51 6.75 9.23
N HIS A 86 -24.39 8.08 9.17
CA HIS A 86 -23.35 8.83 9.89
C HIS A 86 -23.43 8.62 11.41
N GLY A 87 -24.64 8.50 11.96
CA GLY A 87 -24.86 8.20 13.38
C GLY A 87 -24.26 6.87 13.84
N SER A 88 -24.61 5.77 13.16
CA SER A 88 -23.99 4.44 13.34
C SER A 88 -22.48 4.50 13.19
N ARG A 89 -21.94 5.21 12.17
CA ARG A 89 -20.50 5.35 11.99
C ARG A 89 -19.80 6.06 13.15
N LEU A 90 -20.42 7.11 13.68
CA LEU A 90 -19.93 7.79 14.88
C LEU A 90 -19.92 6.84 16.08
N MET A 91 -20.94 5.98 16.22
CA MET A 91 -21.02 5.00 17.29
C MET A 91 -19.91 3.93 17.20
N GLU A 92 -19.65 3.42 15.99
CA GLU A 92 -18.54 2.49 15.71
C GLU A 92 -17.21 3.12 16.11
N LEU A 93 -16.91 4.34 15.65
CA LEU A 93 -15.66 5.03 15.96
C LEU A 93 -15.48 5.28 17.47
N ILE A 94 -16.57 5.52 18.20
CA ILE A 94 -16.54 5.62 19.66
C ILE A 94 -16.17 4.28 20.29
N GLY A 95 -16.71 3.17 19.78
CA GLY A 95 -16.41 1.82 20.24
C GLY A 95 -14.97 1.41 19.95
N GLU A 96 -14.57 1.50 18.68
CA GLU A 96 -13.22 1.16 18.18
C GLU A 96 -12.12 1.89 18.95
N ARG A 97 -12.32 3.19 19.24
CA ARG A 97 -11.32 4.03 19.90
C ARG A 97 -11.51 4.14 21.42
N GLY A 98 -12.48 3.42 22.00
CA GLY A 98 -12.78 3.46 23.43
C GLY A 98 -13.08 4.87 23.96
N LEU A 99 -13.74 5.72 23.16
CA LEU A 99 -13.97 7.12 23.52
C LEU A 99 -15.01 7.24 24.64
N ASN A 100 -14.68 7.99 25.69
CA ASN A 100 -15.63 8.29 26.75
C ASN A 100 -16.72 9.25 26.24
N LYS A 101 -17.98 8.77 26.19
CA LYS A 101 -19.13 9.51 25.64
C LYS A 101 -19.35 10.87 26.32
N THR A 102 -19.14 10.97 27.64
CA THR A 102 -19.28 12.25 28.37
C THR A 102 -18.18 13.24 27.98
N ARG A 103 -16.94 12.78 27.79
CA ARG A 103 -15.85 13.63 27.32
C ARG A 103 -16.03 14.04 25.85
N LEU A 104 -16.55 13.12 25.02
CA LEU A 104 -16.83 13.41 23.62
C LEU A 104 -17.92 14.47 23.46
N ALA A 105 -19.02 14.40 24.23
CA ALA A 105 -20.06 15.43 24.22
C ALA A 105 -19.49 16.83 24.54
N LYS A 106 -18.57 16.92 25.51
CA LYS A 106 -17.87 18.16 25.83
C LYS A 106 -16.98 18.64 24.67
N ARG A 107 -16.22 17.74 24.03
CA ARG A 107 -15.39 18.07 22.84
C ARG A 107 -16.23 18.53 21.65
N LEU A 108 -17.41 17.96 21.49
CA LEU A 108 -18.40 18.37 20.49
C LEU A 108 -19.10 19.69 20.86
N GLY A 109 -18.89 20.26 22.05
CA GLY A 109 -19.54 21.49 22.48
C GLY A 109 -21.08 21.36 22.58
N MET A 110 -21.60 20.18 22.89
CA MET A 110 -23.04 19.93 22.96
C MET A 110 -23.43 19.09 24.18
N SER A 111 -24.72 19.09 24.52
CA SER A 111 -25.23 18.26 25.60
C SER A 111 -25.14 16.76 25.24
N ARG A 112 -25.03 15.89 26.25
CA ARG A 112 -25.07 14.43 26.03
C ARG A 112 -26.34 13.99 25.29
N ARG A 113 -27.49 14.59 25.61
CA ARG A 113 -28.76 14.33 24.93
C ARG A 113 -28.67 14.67 23.44
N THR A 114 -28.14 15.85 23.12
CA THR A 114 -27.92 16.29 21.73
C THR A 114 -26.98 15.36 20.98
N MET A 115 -25.90 14.90 21.62
CA MET A 115 -24.97 13.94 21.03
C MET A 115 -25.64 12.59 20.77
N TYR A 116 -26.50 12.09 21.67
CA TYR A 116 -27.23 10.85 21.43
C TYR A 116 -28.19 10.95 20.25
N ASN A 117 -28.80 12.12 20.02
CA ASN A 117 -29.63 12.34 18.83
C ASN A 117 -28.83 12.21 17.52
N LEU A 118 -27.51 12.42 17.54
CA LEU A 118 -26.68 12.20 16.35
C LEU A 118 -26.55 10.72 15.99
N PHE A 119 -26.69 9.81 16.95
CA PHE A 119 -26.53 8.37 16.68
C PHE A 119 -27.67 7.80 15.83
N GLU A 120 -28.86 8.38 15.95
CA GLU A 120 -30.04 8.04 15.16
C GLU A 120 -30.12 8.83 13.85
N LYS A 121 -29.17 9.73 13.60
CA LYS A 121 -29.19 10.61 12.43
C LYS A 121 -28.45 9.96 11.26
N GLU A 122 -29.18 9.70 10.19
CA GLU A 122 -28.66 9.04 9.00
C GLU A 122 -27.60 9.88 8.29
N VAL A 123 -27.83 11.19 8.14
CA VAL A 123 -26.91 12.11 7.48
C VAL A 123 -26.69 13.36 8.33
N PHE A 124 -25.42 13.70 8.54
CA PHE A 124 -24.99 14.92 9.21
C PHE A 124 -24.96 16.09 8.23
N GLY A 125 -25.42 17.26 8.67
CA GLY A 125 -25.20 18.51 7.96
C GLY A 125 -23.72 18.91 7.98
N ALA A 126 -23.33 19.89 7.16
CA ALA A 126 -21.95 20.32 7.02
C ALA A 126 -21.30 20.74 8.36
N GLU A 127 -22.01 21.52 9.17
CA GLU A 127 -21.51 21.96 10.48
C GLU A 127 -21.35 20.82 11.48
N GLU A 128 -22.30 19.87 11.50
CA GLU A 128 -22.23 18.69 12.36
C GLU A 128 -21.08 17.79 11.96
N LEU A 129 -20.89 17.58 10.65
CA LEU A 129 -19.80 16.78 10.10
C LEU A 129 -18.44 17.41 10.44
N GLU A 130 -18.29 18.73 10.31
CA GLU A 130 -17.07 19.44 10.67
C GLU A 130 -16.77 19.30 12.16
N ARG A 131 -17.78 19.53 13.01
CA ARG A 131 -17.67 19.42 14.47
C ARG A 131 -17.30 18.02 14.92
N VAL A 132 -17.93 16.99 14.34
CA VAL A 132 -17.65 15.59 14.61
C VAL A 132 -16.25 15.22 14.15
N SER A 133 -15.87 15.58 12.92
CA SER A 133 -14.55 15.27 12.36
C SER A 133 -13.44 15.92 13.20
N ARG A 134 -13.64 17.18 13.61
CA ARG A 134 -12.72 17.90 14.50
C ARG A 134 -12.60 17.24 15.88
N ALA A 135 -13.72 16.86 16.50
CA ALA A 135 -13.71 16.22 17.81
C ALA A 135 -13.07 14.82 17.81
N LEU A 136 -13.14 14.13 16.67
CA LEU A 136 -12.52 12.83 16.41
C LEU A 136 -11.10 12.93 15.84
N GLU A 137 -10.56 14.14 15.69
CA GLU A 137 -9.22 14.42 15.17
C GLU A 137 -8.97 13.72 13.82
N MET A 138 -9.96 13.79 12.93
CA MET A 138 -9.89 13.24 11.57
C MET A 138 -10.46 14.21 10.54
N THR A 139 -10.20 13.94 9.26
CA THR A 139 -10.81 14.69 8.17
C THR A 139 -12.26 14.25 7.98
N THR A 140 -13.09 15.13 7.43
CA THR A 140 -14.47 14.81 7.02
C THR A 140 -14.49 13.65 6.02
N ALA A 141 -13.54 13.64 5.09
CA ALA A 141 -13.34 12.51 4.18
C ALA A 141 -12.99 11.22 4.92
N GLY A 142 -12.17 11.25 5.97
CA GLY A 142 -11.86 10.08 6.78
C GLY A 142 -13.03 9.55 7.60
N PHE A 143 -13.91 10.44 8.04
CA PHE A 143 -15.15 10.06 8.70
C PHE A 143 -16.12 9.37 7.73
N LEU A 144 -16.29 9.93 6.53
CA LEU A 144 -17.22 9.43 5.51
C LEU A 144 -16.69 8.23 4.73
N TYR A 145 -15.37 8.07 4.63
CA TYR A 145 -14.72 7.06 3.80
C TYR A 145 -13.64 6.31 4.61
N PRO A 146 -14.03 5.36 5.47
CA PRO A 146 -13.12 4.63 6.37
C PRO A 146 -11.90 4.00 5.68
N GLY A 147 -12.04 3.57 4.42
CA GLY A 147 -10.96 2.92 3.66
C GLY A 147 -9.88 3.86 3.11
N VAL A 148 -10.18 5.14 2.86
CA VAL A 148 -9.26 6.05 2.14
C VAL A 148 -8.02 6.41 2.98
N LEU A 149 -8.16 6.46 4.30
CA LEU A 149 -7.08 6.83 5.22
C LEU A 149 -6.25 5.64 5.71
N GLU A 150 -6.86 4.45 5.84
CA GLU A 150 -6.10 3.22 6.07
C GLU A 150 -5.24 2.85 4.87
N ASP A 151 -5.77 3.02 3.65
CA ASP A 151 -5.02 2.77 2.41
C ASP A 151 -3.81 3.70 2.25
N ALA A 152 -3.91 4.97 2.66
CA ALA A 152 -2.80 5.93 2.59
C ALA A 152 -1.66 5.59 3.58
N ARG A 153 -2.01 5.21 4.82
CA ARG A 153 -1.01 4.78 5.83
C ARG A 153 -0.37 3.45 5.46
N GLN A 154 -1.14 2.54 4.89
CA GLN A 154 -0.64 1.24 4.44
C GLN A 154 0.26 1.38 3.21
N ALA A 155 -0.07 2.27 2.27
CA ALA A 155 0.76 2.56 1.10
C ALA A 155 2.11 3.16 1.47
N ASP A 156 2.14 4.10 2.42
CA ASP A 156 3.38 4.73 2.92
C ASP A 156 4.29 3.69 3.60
N ASN A 157 3.70 2.75 4.34
CA ASN A 157 4.43 1.65 4.97
C ASN A 157 4.97 0.63 3.95
N ASP A 158 4.16 0.26 2.94
CA ASP A 158 4.56 -0.64 1.86
C ASP A 158 5.69 -0.01 1.00
N GLU A 159 5.65 1.29 0.76
CA GLU A 159 6.69 2.05 0.05
C GLU A 159 7.99 2.10 0.87
N MET A 160 7.89 2.35 2.17
CA MET A 160 9.04 2.33 3.09
C MET A 160 9.70 0.94 3.13
N LEU A 161 8.92 -0.14 3.15
CA LEU A 161 9.41 -1.52 3.08
C LEU A 161 10.13 -1.81 1.75
N ALA A 162 9.55 -1.40 0.62
CA ALA A 162 10.17 -1.58 -0.69
C ALA A 162 11.48 -0.79 -0.84
N MET A 163 11.53 0.43 -0.28
CA MET A 163 12.76 1.23 -0.24
C MET A 163 13.83 0.59 0.63
N ARG A 164 13.44 0.00 1.77
CA ARG A 164 14.34 -0.73 2.67
C ARG A 164 14.94 -1.96 2.00
N GLU A 165 14.14 -2.74 1.28
CA GLU A 165 14.61 -3.92 0.54
C GLU A 165 15.60 -3.54 -0.56
N LYS A 166 15.30 -2.49 -1.34
CA LYS A 166 16.22 -1.94 -2.35
C LYS A 166 17.54 -1.48 -1.73
N TYR A 167 17.47 -0.79 -0.59
CA TYR A 167 18.65 -0.31 0.10
C TYR A 167 19.54 -1.46 0.60
N TYR A 168 18.95 -2.52 1.18
CA TYR A 168 19.72 -3.69 1.61
C TYR A 168 20.39 -4.40 0.45
N LYS A 169 19.69 -4.58 -0.68
CA LYS A 169 20.28 -5.18 -1.87
C LYS A 169 21.47 -4.37 -2.39
N LEU A 170 21.32 -3.04 -2.46
CA LEU A 170 22.41 -2.15 -2.88
C LEU A 170 23.61 -2.24 -1.92
N LEU A 171 23.34 -2.31 -0.61
CA LEU A 171 24.38 -2.46 0.41
C LEU A 171 25.13 -3.80 0.27
N GLU A 172 24.41 -4.87 -0.03
CA GLU A 172 24.99 -6.20 -0.26
C GLU A 172 25.87 -6.22 -1.52
N GLU A 173 25.39 -5.65 -2.63
CA GLU A 173 26.15 -5.47 -3.87
C GLU A 173 27.42 -4.65 -3.62
N HIS A 174 27.33 -3.56 -2.86
CA HIS A 174 28.49 -2.74 -2.49
C HIS A 174 29.53 -3.53 -1.67
N ASN A 175 29.07 -4.33 -0.71
CA ASN A 175 29.95 -5.17 0.10
C ASN A 175 30.64 -6.26 -0.74
N GLN A 176 29.93 -6.87 -1.69
CA GLN A 176 30.50 -7.85 -2.61
C GLN A 176 31.54 -7.20 -3.53
N LEU A 177 31.27 -5.99 -4.01
CA LEU A 177 32.21 -5.23 -4.84
C LEU A 177 33.49 -4.90 -4.06
N LEU A 178 33.36 -4.45 -2.80
CA LEU A 178 34.51 -4.15 -1.94
C LEU A 178 35.37 -5.39 -1.67
N LYS A 179 34.75 -6.55 -1.39
CA LYS A 179 35.46 -7.82 -1.23
C LYS A 179 36.20 -8.23 -2.50
N SER A 180 35.54 -8.13 -3.65
CA SER A 180 36.13 -8.42 -4.95
C SER A 180 37.32 -7.51 -5.24
N TYR A 181 37.18 -6.21 -4.97
CA TYR A 181 38.26 -5.24 -5.14
C TYR A 181 39.47 -5.54 -4.24
N SER A 182 39.23 -5.88 -2.97
CA SER A 182 40.29 -6.27 -2.03
C SER A 182 41.07 -7.48 -2.55
N SER A 183 40.36 -8.53 -2.98
CA SER A 183 40.96 -9.74 -3.54
C SER A 183 41.78 -9.45 -4.80
N LEU A 184 41.24 -8.64 -5.72
CA LEU A 184 41.94 -8.27 -6.95
C LEU A 184 43.23 -7.50 -6.65
N LYS A 185 43.18 -6.60 -5.66
CA LYS A 185 44.34 -5.81 -5.22
C LYS A 185 45.44 -6.71 -4.64
N GLU A 186 45.08 -7.70 -3.82
CA GLU A 186 46.02 -8.68 -3.28
C GLU A 186 46.67 -9.52 -4.38
N ALA A 187 45.87 -10.05 -5.32
CA ALA A 187 46.36 -10.81 -6.46
C ALA A 187 47.33 -9.99 -7.34
N LEU A 188 47.02 -8.71 -7.56
CA LEU A 188 47.87 -7.80 -8.31
C LEU A 188 49.22 -7.59 -7.61
N GLU A 189 49.23 -7.38 -6.29
CA GLU A 189 50.46 -7.22 -5.52
C GLU A 189 51.31 -8.49 -5.52
N LEU A 190 50.68 -9.67 -5.50
CA LEU A 190 51.39 -10.94 -5.63
C LEU A 190 52.04 -11.08 -7.02
N ALA A 191 51.28 -10.83 -8.09
CA ALA A 191 51.78 -10.88 -9.46
C ALA A 191 52.95 -9.90 -9.69
N LYS A 192 52.89 -8.69 -9.11
CA LYS A 192 54.00 -7.72 -9.15
C LYS A 192 55.27 -8.29 -8.51
N LYS A 193 55.15 -8.96 -7.35
CA LYS A 193 56.29 -9.58 -6.66
C LYS A 193 56.90 -10.70 -7.52
N ASP A 194 56.07 -11.56 -8.10
CA ASP A 194 56.51 -12.66 -8.96
C ASP A 194 57.25 -12.13 -10.20
N ILE A 195 56.72 -11.09 -10.85
CA ILE A 195 57.38 -10.42 -11.99
C ILE A 195 58.76 -9.88 -11.59
N ILE A 196 58.89 -9.27 -10.42
CA ILE A 196 60.18 -8.75 -9.92
C ILE A 196 61.16 -9.90 -9.69
N GLN A 197 60.72 -11.01 -9.09
CA GLN A 197 61.57 -12.18 -8.86
C GLN A 197 62.03 -12.82 -10.19
N LEU A 198 61.11 -13.01 -11.14
CA LEU A 198 61.44 -13.54 -12.47
C LEU A 198 62.46 -12.64 -13.19
N ARG A 199 62.29 -11.31 -13.13
CA ARG A 199 63.26 -10.35 -13.69
C ARG A 199 64.64 -10.46 -13.05
N LYS A 200 64.73 -10.69 -11.73
CA LYS A 200 66.00 -10.91 -11.03
C LYS A 200 66.69 -12.20 -11.48
N GLN A 201 65.93 -13.30 -11.60
CA GLN A 201 66.46 -14.59 -12.05
C GLN A 201 66.99 -14.54 -13.49
N VAL A 202 66.27 -13.86 -14.39
CA VAL A 202 66.71 -13.67 -15.78
C VAL A 202 68.00 -12.86 -15.87
N ARG A 203 68.16 -11.82 -15.04
CA ARG A 203 69.41 -11.03 -14.99
C ARG A 203 70.59 -11.84 -14.47
N SER A 204 70.38 -12.66 -13.43
CA SER A 204 71.43 -13.54 -12.87
C SER A 204 71.90 -14.60 -13.86
N LYS A 205 71.02 -15.15 -14.71
CA LYS A 205 71.39 -16.14 -15.74
C LYS A 205 72.17 -15.55 -16.92
N LYS A 206 72.13 -14.23 -17.14
CA LYS A 206 72.87 -13.56 -18.22
C LYS A 206 74.30 -13.12 -17.82
N SER A 207 74.68 -13.21 -16.55
CA SER A 207 76.01 -12.80 -16.06
C SER A 207 76.96 -13.98 -15.77
N THR A 208 76.61 -15.17 -16.23
CA THR A 208 77.41 -16.42 -16.25
C THR A 208 77.47 -16.89 -17.68
#